data_AF-A0A496AGV4-F1
#
_entry.id   AF-A0A496AGV4-F1
#
_cell.length_a   1.000
_cell.length_b   1.000
_cell.length_c   1.000
_cell.angle_alpha   90.00
_cell.angle_beta   90.00
_cell.angle_gamma   90.00
#
_symmetry.space_group_name_H-M   'P 1'
#
loop_
_entity.id
_entity.type
_entity.pdbx_description
1 polymer ?
#
loop_
_entity_poly.entity_id
_entity_poly.type
_entity_poly.pdbx_seq_one_letter_code
_entity_poly.pdbx_strand_id
1 'polypeptide(L)'
;MQESPFYEIIMQRGIERGIEQGALQNCIKNILSILTERFPLSDTEPVAEILEPIQDLDRLSELHRKAVQTSSIDSFLQEVETQEK
;
A
#
# COMPACT_ATOMS: atom_id res chain seq x y z
N MET A 1 -27.96 -27.25 -16.95
CA MET A 1 -26.56 -26.92 -16.62
C MET A 1 -26.49 -26.83 -15.11
N GLN A 2 -25.86 -27.79 -14.44
CA GLN A 2 -25.50 -27.61 -13.03
C GLN A 2 -24.21 -26.78 -13.04
N GLU A 3 -24.26 -25.59 -12.44
CA GLU A 3 -23.06 -24.79 -12.18
C GLU A 3 -22.07 -25.70 -11.44
N SER A 4 -20.90 -25.90 -12.02
CA SER A 4 -19.87 -26.72 -11.39
C SER A 4 -19.45 -26.03 -10.08
N PRO A 5 -19.36 -26.73 -8.94
CA PRO A 5 -18.90 -26.16 -7.66
C PRO A 5 -17.54 -25.44 -7.75
N PHE A 6 -16.77 -25.74 -8.80
CA PHE A 6 -15.52 -25.06 -9.13
C PHE A 6 -15.73 -23.58 -9.52
N TYR A 7 -16.85 -23.20 -10.14
CA TYR A 7 -17.15 -21.80 -10.49
C TYR A 7 -17.32 -20.93 -9.24
N GLU A 8 -18.08 -21.39 -8.25
CA GLU A 8 -18.27 -20.66 -6.99
C GLU A 8 -16.93 -20.44 -6.28
N ILE A 9 -16.07 -21.46 -6.22
CA ILE A 9 -14.75 -21.36 -5.60
C ILE A 9 -13.85 -20.36 -6.35
N ILE A 10 -13.84 -20.37 -7.68
CA ILE A 10 -13.04 -19.44 -8.49
C ILE A 10 -13.52 -18.01 -8.27
N MET A 11 -14.84 -17.77 -8.28
CA MET A 11 -15.41 -16.45 -8.03
C MET A 11 -15.07 -15.95 -6.64
N GLN A 12 -15.27 -16.78 -5.61
CA GLN A 12 -14.98 -16.42 -4.22
C GLN A 12 -13.51 -16.03 -4.02
N ARG A 13 -12.58 -16.83 -4.55
CA ARG A 13 -11.14 -16.50 -4.51
C ARG A 13 -10.79 -15.23 -5.28
N GLY A 14 -11.47 -14.99 -6.41
CA GLY A 14 -11.29 -13.76 -7.19
C GLY A 14 -11.72 -12.51 -6.40
N ILE A 15 -12.86 -12.59 -5.72
CA ILE A 15 -13.37 -11.52 -4.85
C ILE A 15 -12.40 -11.26 -3.69
N GLU A 16 -11.97 -12.30 -2.98
CA GLU A 16 -11.05 -12.19 -1.85
C GLU A 16 -9.73 -11.51 -2.26
N ARG A 17 -9.13 -11.95 -3.37
CA ARG A 17 -7.92 -11.30 -3.91
C ARG A 17 -8.16 -9.85 -4.32
N GLY A 18 -9.31 -9.56 -4.92
CA GLY A 18 -9.67 -8.19 -5.30
C GLY A 18 -9.80 -7.25 -4.09
N ILE A 19 -10.39 -7.73 -3.00
CA ILE A 19 -10.51 -6.99 -1.74
C ILE A 19 -9.13 -6.73 -1.14
N GLU A 20 -8.29 -7.76 -1.06
CA GLU A 20 -6.93 -7.67 -0.52
C GLU A 20 -6.08 -6.67 -1.30
N GLN A 21 -6.05 -6.80 -2.63
CA GLN A 21 -5.31 -5.87 -3.51
C GLN A 21 -5.87 -4.44 -3.44
N GLY A 22 -7.20 -4.29 -3.32
CA GLY A 22 -7.83 -2.99 -3.11
C GLY A 22 -7.40 -2.33 -1.81
N ALA A 23 -7.29 -3.09 -0.71
CA ALA A 23 -6.83 -2.58 0.57
C ALA A 23 -5.36 -2.11 0.51
N LEU A 24 -4.48 -2.89 -0.10
CA LEU A 24 -3.07 -2.54 -0.32
C LEU A 24 -2.96 -1.24 -1.13
N GLN A 25 -3.60 -1.17 -2.30
CA GLN A 25 -3.55 0.01 -3.17
C GLN A 25 -4.13 1.25 -2.50
N ASN A 26 -5.22 1.10 -1.73
CA ASN A 26 -5.81 2.22 -1.01
C ASN A 26 -4.89 2.75 0.09
N CYS A 27 -4.19 1.85 0.81
CA CYS A 27 -3.22 2.25 1.82
C CYS A 27 -2.05 3.03 1.20
N ILE A 28 -1.51 2.56 0.07
CA ILE A 28 -0.45 3.27 -0.68
C ILE A 28 -0.93 4.65 -1.12
N LYS A 29 -2.13 4.75 -1.71
CA LYS A 29 -2.72 6.04 -2.12
C LYS A 29 -2.87 7.02 -0.95
N ASN A 30 -3.27 6.53 0.21
CA ASN A 30 -3.40 7.36 1.41
C ASN A 30 -2.04 7.87 1.90
N ILE A 31 -1.02 7.01 1.91
CA ILE A 31 0.36 7.40 2.23
C ILE A 31 0.83 8.52 1.30
N LEU A 32 0.70 8.30 -0.02
CA LEU A 32 1.11 9.29 -1.02
C LEU A 32 0.35 10.61 -0.86
N SER A 33 -0.97 10.55 -0.64
CA SER A 33 -1.80 11.74 -0.44
C SER A 33 -1.32 12.57 0.77
N ILE A 34 -1.02 11.92 1.89
CA ILE A 34 -0.47 12.59 3.08
C ILE A 34 0.87 13.25 2.76
N LEU A 35 1.77 12.55 2.09
CA LEU A 35 3.10 13.06 1.78
C LEU A 35 3.05 14.22 0.79
N THR A 36 2.22 14.14 -0.26
CA THR A 36 2.00 15.24 -1.21
C THR A 36 1.40 16.47 -0.52
N GLU A 37 0.46 16.29 0.41
CA GLU A 37 -0.13 17.42 1.16
C GLU A 37 0.88 18.09 2.10
N ARG A 38 1.69 17.29 2.80
CA ARG A 38 2.67 17.80 3.77
C ARG A 38 3.90 18.40 3.09
N PHE A 39 4.28 17.87 1.93
CA PHE A 39 5.49 18.25 1.19
C PHE A 39 5.17 18.56 -0.28
N PRO A 40 4.39 19.62 -0.57
CA PRO A 40 3.86 19.89 -1.92
C PRO A 40 4.91 20.25 -2.98
N LEU A 41 6.15 20.52 -2.58
CA LEU A 41 7.27 20.82 -3.47
C LEU A 41 8.23 19.63 -3.63
N SER A 42 7.96 18.52 -2.96
CA SER A 42 8.80 17.32 -3.01
C SER A 42 8.24 16.31 -3.98
N ASP A 43 9.13 15.56 -4.62
CA ASP A 43 8.75 14.45 -5.49
C ASP A 43 8.36 13.23 -4.65
N THR A 44 7.16 12.70 -4.89
CA THR A 44 6.63 11.52 -4.22
C THR A 44 6.69 10.26 -5.09
N GLU A 45 7.13 10.37 -6.35
CA GLU A 45 7.26 9.21 -7.26
C GLU A 45 8.18 8.12 -6.67
N PRO A 46 9.36 8.44 -6.08
CA PRO A 46 10.19 7.41 -5.48
C PRO A 46 9.48 6.67 -4.33
N VAL A 47 8.60 7.37 -3.60
CA VAL A 47 7.83 6.73 -2.52
C VAL A 47 6.82 5.74 -3.10
N ALA A 48 6.18 6.04 -4.22
CA ALA A 48 5.25 5.12 -4.87
C ALA A 48 5.99 3.84 -5.29
N GLU A 49 7.14 3.98 -5.98
CA GLU A 49 7.94 2.86 -6.46
C GLU A 49 8.38 1.90 -5.35
N ILE A 50 8.71 2.40 -4.15
CA ILE A 50 9.13 1.53 -3.03
C ILE A 50 7.96 0.89 -2.29
N LEU A 51 6.76 1.49 -2.35
CA LEU A 51 5.59 0.98 -1.65
C LEU A 51 4.84 -0.08 -2.46
N GLU A 52 4.83 0.03 -3.79
CA GLU A 52 4.13 -0.91 -4.70
C GLU A 52 4.49 -2.40 -4.51
N PRO A 53 5.75 -2.78 -4.25
CA PRO A 53 6.11 -4.17 -4.01
C PRO A 53 5.64 -4.72 -2.66
N ILE A 54 5.20 -3.86 -1.72
CA ILE A 54 4.82 -4.27 -0.36
C ILE A 54 3.43 -4.92 -0.39
N GLN A 55 3.40 -6.25 -0.24
CA GLN A 55 2.17 -7.05 -0.19
C GLN A 55 1.68 -7.32 1.25
N ASP A 56 2.23 -6.59 2.23
CA ASP A 56 1.88 -6.68 3.64
C ASP A 56 1.08 -5.43 4.06
N LEU A 57 -0.21 -5.63 4.34
CA LEU A 57 -1.12 -4.56 4.73
C LEU A 57 -0.82 -3.99 6.12
N ASP A 58 -0.33 -4.81 7.05
CA ASP A 58 0.05 -4.35 8.39
C ASP A 58 1.28 -3.45 8.30
N ARG A 59 2.24 -3.85 7.46
CA ARG A 59 3.41 -3.03 7.14
C ARG A 59 3.02 -1.69 6.50
N LEU A 60 2.13 -1.70 5.50
CA LEU A 60 1.64 -0.46 4.90
C LEU A 60 0.87 0.40 5.92
N SER A 61 0.15 -0.21 6.86
CA SER A 61 -0.55 0.52 7.93
C SER A 61 0.41 1.18 8.92
N GLU A 62 1.56 0.58 9.20
CA GLU A 62 2.65 1.22 9.95
C GLU A 62 3.24 2.40 9.20
N LEU A 63 3.53 2.22 7.92
CA LEU A 63 4.06 3.28 7.06
C LEU A 63 3.08 4.44 6.91
N HIS A 64 1.77 4.18 6.87
CA HIS A 64 0.74 5.22 6.93
C HIS A 64 0.84 6.08 8.19
N ARG A 65 1.03 5.47 9.38
CA ARG A 65 1.22 6.24 10.62
C ARG A 65 2.50 7.07 10.58
N LYS A 66 3.58 6.50 10.04
CA LYS A 66 4.87 7.19 9.87
C LYS A 66 4.79 8.35 8.88
N ALA A 67 4.05 8.22 7.78
CA ALA A 67 3.85 9.29 6.80
C ALA A 67 3.21 10.55 7.41
N VAL A 68 2.38 10.40 8.44
CA VAL A 68 1.80 11.52 9.20
C VAL A 68 2.86 12.22 10.08
N GLN A 69 3.87 11.48 10.56
CA GLN A 69 4.82 11.93 11.57
C GLN A 69 6.19 12.36 11.01
N THR A 70 6.58 11.84 9.85
CA THR A 70 7.89 12.07 9.24
C THR A 70 8.21 13.55 9.04
N SER A 71 9.48 13.95 9.10
CA SER A 71 9.92 15.33 8.89
C SER A 71 10.16 15.72 7.42
N SER A 72 10.35 14.74 6.54
CA SER A 72 10.58 14.95 5.11
C SER A 72 10.31 13.67 4.30
N ILE A 73 10.27 13.79 2.97
CA ILE A 73 10.22 12.63 2.07
C ILE A 73 11.46 11.74 2.27
N ASP A 74 12.67 12.30 2.34
CA ASP A 74 13.90 11.52 2.56
C ASP A 74 13.87 10.73 3.88
N SER A 75 13.39 11.36 4.97
CA SER A 75 13.24 10.67 6.26
C SER A 75 12.24 9.53 6.17
N PHE A 76 11.16 9.70 5.40
CA PHE A 76 10.18 8.63 5.18
C PHE A 76 10.77 7.47 4.37
N LEU A 77 11.50 7.75 3.29
CA LEU A 77 12.17 6.75 2.47
C LEU A 77 13.12 5.90 3.32
N GLN A 78 13.90 6.55 4.20
CA GLN A 78 14.77 5.84 5.15
C GLN A 78 13.98 4.93 6.10
N GLU A 79 12.82 5.35 6.59
CA GLU A 79 11.97 4.52 7.46
C GLU A 79 11.40 3.28 6.77
N VAL A 80 11.20 3.36 5.45
CA VAL A 80 10.72 2.24 4.63
C VAL A 80 11.86 1.23 4.45
N GLU A 81 13.07 1.68 4.11
CA GLU A 81 14.27 0.85 3.93
C GLU A 81 14.77 0.20 5.24
N THR A 82 14.66 0.88 6.38
CA THR A 82 15.31 0.47 7.63
C THR A 82 14.75 -0.81 8.26
N GLN A 83 13.65 -1.38 7.76
CA GLN A 83 13.05 -2.59 8.37
C GLN A 83 13.13 -3.85 7.49
N GLU A 84 14.00 -3.85 6.48
CA GLU A 84 14.43 -5.07 5.78
C GLU A 84 15.64 -5.77 6.44
N LYS A 85 16.04 -5.37 7.66
CA LYS A 85 17.06 -6.05 8.49
C LYS A 85 16.44 -6.71 9.70
#